data_AF-A0A0L8ICN7-F1
#
_entry.id   AF-A0A0L8ICN7-F1
#
_cell.length_a   1.000
_cell.length_b   1.000
_cell.length_c   1.000
_cell.angle_alpha   90.00
_cell.angle_beta   90.00
_cell.angle_gamma   90.00
#
_symmetry.space_group_name_H-M   'P 1'
#
loop_
_entity.id
_entity.type
_entity.pdbx_description
1 polymer ?
#
loop_
_entity_poly.entity_id
_entity_poly.type
_entity_poly.pdbx_seq_one_letter_code
_entity_poly.pdbx_strand_id
1 'polypeptide(L)' 'MGSSSSKFRKYLQNGDEIAALNVYNGNNEFRKSLDPNSSYGDSCNHETPVHYASRHGMRTLLRFFFVTSTIY' A
#
# COMPACT_ATOMS: atom_id res chain seq x y z
N MET A 1 9.10 2.79 17.48
CA MET A 1 8.38 3.44 16.37
C MET A 1 8.42 2.49 15.17
N GLY A 2 7.28 2.11 14.59
CA GLY A 2 7.22 1.12 13.49
C GLY A 2 7.75 1.64 12.14
N SER A 3 8.18 0.73 11.27
CA SER A 3 8.68 1.01 9.92
C SER A 3 7.60 1.65 9.02
N SER A 4 8.01 2.29 7.92
CA SER A 4 7.08 2.84 6.91
C SER A 4 6.11 1.77 6.40
N SER A 5 6.57 0.52 6.21
CA SER A 5 5.71 -0.60 5.83
C SER A 5 4.61 -0.88 6.86
N SER A 6 4.96 -0.98 8.15
CA SER A 6 3.98 -1.23 9.21
C SER A 6 2.96 -0.09 9.36
N LYS A 7 3.38 1.16 9.19
CA LYS A 7 2.48 2.33 9.19
C LYS A 7 1.56 2.31 7.98
N PHE A 8 2.11 2.11 6.79
CA PHE A 8 1.35 2.05 5.54
C PHE A 8 0.28 0.96 5.59
N ARG A 9 0.65 -0.25 6.04
CA ARG A 9 -0.29 -1.35 6.26
C ARG A 9 -1.43 -0.97 7.21
N LYS A 10 -1.12 -0.29 8.31
CA LYS A 10 -2.13 0.15 9.28
C LYS A 10 -3.11 1.15 8.64
N TYR A 11 -2.61 2.09 7.83
CA TYR A 11 -3.47 3.04 7.13
C TYR A 11 -4.36 2.36 6.08
N LEU A 12 -3.82 1.37 5.35
CA LEU A 12 -4.59 0.55 4.42
C LEU A 12 -5.73 -0.21 5.11
N GLN A 13 -5.45 -0.86 6.24
CA GLN A 13 -6.45 -1.59 7.03
C GLN A 13 -7.54 -0.68 7.60
N ASN A 14 -7.18 0.57 7.92
CA ASN A 14 -8.10 1.55 8.47
C ASN A 14 -8.91 2.32 7.40
N GLY A 15 -8.56 2.20 6.12
CA GLY A 15 -9.21 2.98 5.07
C GLY A 15 -8.67 4.41 4.87
N ASP A 16 -7.54 4.77 5.48
CA ASP A 16 -7.00 6.14 5.46
C ASP A 16 -6.06 6.37 4.27
N GLU A 17 -6.65 6.68 3.12
CA GLU A 17 -5.92 6.91 1.87
C GLU A 17 -4.90 8.04 1.97
N ILE A 18 -5.24 9.16 2.63
CA ILE A 18 -4.38 10.34 2.71
C ILE A 18 -3.12 10.02 3.53
N ALA A 19 -3.28 9.37 4.69
CA ALA A 19 -2.14 8.99 5.52
C ALA A 19 -1.27 7.93 4.81
N ALA A 20 -1.89 6.97 4.12
CA ALA A 20 -1.17 5.98 3.33
C ALA A 20 -0.38 6.64 2.18
N LEU A 21 -0.97 7.60 1.46
CA LEU A 21 -0.29 8.37 0.41
C LEU A 21 0.89 9.18 0.95
N ASN A 22 0.76 9.78 2.13
CA ASN A 22 1.86 10.52 2.76
C ASN A 22 3.05 9.60 3.05
N VAL A 23 2.81 8.37 3.52
CA VAL A 23 3.87 7.39 3.73
C VAL A 23 4.47 6.92 2.40
N TYR A 24 3.63 6.68 1.39
CA TYR A 24 4.05 6.22 0.07
C TYR A 24 4.89 7.26 -0.70
N ASN A 25 4.53 8.54 -0.63
CA ASN A 25 5.27 9.62 -1.28
C ASN A 25 6.45 10.12 -0.43
N GLY A 26 6.37 10.01 0.90
CA GLY A 26 7.40 10.47 1.81
C GLY A 26 8.60 9.53 1.96
N ASN A 27 8.53 8.29 1.46
CA ASN A 27 9.62 7.32 1.54
C ASN A 27 9.85 6.62 0.19
N ASN A 28 10.89 7.04 -0.53
CA ASN A 28 11.23 6.51 -1.85
C ASN A 28 11.76 5.06 -1.81
N GLU A 29 12.50 4.68 -0.78
CA GLU A 29 13.00 3.30 -0.62
C GLU A 29 11.84 2.33 -0.34
N PHE A 30 10.92 2.74 0.52
CA PHE A 30 9.69 2.00 0.77
C PHE A 30 8.88 1.85 -0.53
N ARG A 31 8.71 2.93 -1.29
CA ARG A 31 7.97 2.88 -2.56
C ARG A 31 8.59 1.93 -3.57
N LYS A 32 9.93 1.86 -3.67
CA LYS A 32 10.62 0.93 -4.56
C LYS A 32 10.55 -0.53 -4.12
N SER A 33 10.48 -0.77 -2.81
CA SER A 33 10.39 -2.11 -2.23
C SER A 33 8.95 -2.60 -2.05
N LEU A 34 7.96 -1.71 -2.13
CA LEU A 34 6.55 -2.07 -2.03
C LEU A 34 6.09 -2.78 -3.30
N ASP A 35 5.80 -4.07 -3.16
CA ASP A 35 5.04 -4.82 -4.17
C ASP A 35 3.55 -4.80 -3.80
N PRO A 36 2.69 -4.12 -4.59
CA PRO A 36 1.25 -4.06 -4.36
C PRO A 36 0.52 -5.41 -4.51
N ASN A 37 1.15 -6.39 -5.16
CA ASN A 37 0.65 -7.75 -5.35
C ASN A 37 1.22 -8.74 -4.33
N SER A 38 2.30 -8.36 -3.62
CA SER A 38 2.86 -9.22 -2.59
C SER A 38 1.94 -9.25 -1.36
N SER A 39 1.72 -10.44 -0.86
CA SER A 39 0.94 -10.68 0.34
C SER A 39 1.63 -10.13 1.58
N TYR A 40 0.87 -9.56 2.53
CA TYR A 40 1.39 -9.21 3.86
C TYR A 40 1.60 -10.44 4.77
N GLY A 41 1.36 -11.66 4.26
CA GLY A 41 1.56 -12.94 4.95
C GLY A 41 0.36 -13.40 5.79
N ASP A 42 0.54 -14.52 6.51
CA ASP A 42 -0.49 -15.18 7.34
C ASP A 42 -1.19 -14.25 8.32
N SER A 43 -0.47 -13.32 8.93
CA SER A 43 -1.03 -12.38 9.92
C SER A 43 -2.04 -11.38 9.34
N CYS A 44 -2.20 -11.34 8.02
CA CYS A 44 -3.12 -10.44 7.33
C CYS A 44 -4.01 -11.20 6.34
N ASN A 45 -4.36 -12.46 6.62
CA ASN A 45 -5.16 -13.33 5.72
C ASN A 45 -4.60 -13.41 4.31
N HIS A 46 -3.28 -13.28 4.18
CA HIS A 46 -2.61 -13.15 2.90
C HIS A 46 -3.09 -11.99 2.01
N GLU A 47 -3.84 -11.02 2.54
CA GLU A 47 -4.34 -9.86 1.79
C GLU A 47 -3.18 -8.98 1.30
N THR A 48 -3.26 -8.54 0.05
CA THR A 48 -2.26 -7.69 -0.58
C THR A 48 -2.62 -6.21 -0.38
N PRO A 49 -1.66 -5.27 -0.58
CA PRO A 49 -1.96 -3.84 -0.58
C PRO A 49 -3.12 -3.46 -1.52
N VAL A 50 -3.21 -4.10 -2.69
CA VAL A 50 -4.31 -3.89 -3.66
C VAL A 50 -5.66 -4.33 -3.11
N HIS A 51 -5.72 -5.43 -2.34
CA HIS A 51 -6.98 -5.87 -1.73
C HIS A 51 -7.52 -4.83 -0.75
N TYR A 52 -6.67 -4.32 0.16
CA TYR A 52 -7.09 -3.27 1.09
C TYR A 52 -7.48 -1.98 0.38
N ALA A 53 -6.66 -1.53 -0.57
CA ALA A 53 -6.96 -0.32 -1.34
C ALA A 53 -8.29 -0.45 -2.12
N SER A 54 -8.57 -1.62 -2.69
CA SER A 54 -9.83 -1.90 -3.40
C SER A 54 -11.03 -1.95 -2.46
N ARG A 55 -10.89 -2.59 -1.30
CA ARG A 55 -11.96 -2.72 -0.30
C ARG A 55 -12.46 -1.37 0.22
N HIS A 56 -11.54 -0.43 0.39
CA HIS A 56 -11.84 0.92 0.88
C HIS A 56 -12.04 1.96 -0.24
N GLY A 57 -11.89 1.57 -1.51
CA GLY A 57 -12.06 2.49 -2.64
C GLY A 57 -10.99 3.58 -2.73
N MET A 58 -9.74 3.26 -2.37
CA MET A 58 -8.59 4.19 -2.41
C MET A 58 -8.12 4.40 -3.85
N ARG A 59 -8.86 5.20 -4.62
CA ARG A 59 -8.69 5.37 -6.07
C ARG A 59 -7.32 5.91 -6.46
N THR A 60 -6.75 6.79 -5.65
CA THR A 60 -5.45 7.42 -5.92
C THR A 60 -4.34 6.40 -5.74
N LEU A 61 -4.40 5.62 -4.65
CA LEU A 61 -3.45 4.52 -4.40
C LEU A 61 -3.53 3.44 -5.47
N LEU A 62 -4.74 3.01 -5.82
CA LEU A 62 -4.96 2.04 -6.90
C LEU A 62 -4.39 2.54 -8.23
N ARG A 63 -4.60 3.81 -8.55
CA ARG A 63 -4.02 4.41 -9.75
C ARG A 63 -2.49 4.34 -9.74
N PHE A 64 -1.84 4.57 -8.60
CA PHE A 64 -0.40 4.38 -8.50
C PHE A 64 0.02 2.93 -8.70
N PHE A 65 -0.64 1.96 -8.04
CA PHE A 65 -0.31 0.54 -8.17
C PHE A 65 -0.42 0.03 -9.61
N PHE A 66 -1.46 0.47 -10.34
CA PHE A 66 -1.65 0.07 -11.74
C PHE A 66 -0.74 0.83 -12.70
N VAL A 67 -0.53 2.13 -12.52
CA VAL A 67 0.35 2.92 -13.41
C VAL A 67 1.80 2.46 -13.33
N THR A 68 2.31 2.11 -12.14
CA THR A 68 3.70 1.62 -12.01
C THR A 68 3.92 0.25 -12.61
N SER A 69 2.87 -0.55 -12.80
CA SER A 69 2.95 -1.89 -13.40
C SER A 69 3.04 -1.87 -14.93
N THR A 70 2.77 -0.72 -15.58
CA THR A 70 2.77 -0.59 -17.06
C THR A 70 4.10 -0.08 -17.63
N ILE A 71 5.14 0.12 -16.80
CA ILE A 71 6.42 0.72 -17.23
C ILE A 71 7.61 -0.27 -17.16
N TYR A 72 7.34 -1.59 -17.25
CA TYR A 72 8.38 -2.61 -17.41
C TYR A 72 8.06 -3.52 -18.60
#